data_AF-A0A382ESM2-F1
#
_entry.id   AF-A0A382ESM2-F1
#
_cell.length_a   1.000
_cell.length_b   1.000
_cell.length_c   1.000
_cell.angle_alpha   90.00
_cell.angle_beta   90.00
_cell.angle_gamma   90.00
#
_symmetry.space_group_name_H-M   'P 1'
#
loop_
_entity.id
_entity.type
_entity.pdbx_description
1 polymer ?
#
loop_
_entity_poly.entity_id
_entity_poly.type
_entity_poly.pdbx_seq_one_letter_code
_entity_poly.pdbx_strand_id
1 'polypeptide(L)'
;MKNERLGNKRPRLQDASLAGEKGLLNSMGLPGKGLESFSAEIADLSLWNFDRPLGVSVGGDTIFEYVESVTHIEGTLKNKSISYFYELNVSCPNTKNGQTIGDDPLELEKLLNELRSNMRKPISVKVSPDLSNETLMQIGEICSGINQVFINAGNTQYKKSIDVGVKAKNFIMEGGGFSGPALFDRTLEMVKLFSEF
;
A
#
# COMPACT_ATOMS: atom_id res chain seq x y z
N MET A 1 0.86 3.13 10.56
CA MET A 1 2.00 3.02 11.49
C MET A 1 1.70 3.80 12.75
N LYS A 2 1.86 3.16 13.91
CA LYS A 2 1.56 3.72 15.24
C LYS A 2 2.35 5.00 15.53
N ASN A 3 3.67 4.94 15.36
CA ASN A 3 4.60 6.02 15.68
C ASN A 3 4.93 6.87 14.44
N GLU A 4 5.39 8.10 14.69
CA GLU A 4 5.96 8.96 13.65
C GLU A 4 7.16 8.28 12.96
N ARG A 5 7.25 8.44 11.64
CA ARG A 5 8.37 7.96 10.82
C ARG A 5 8.89 9.09 9.96
N LEU A 6 10.21 9.31 10.01
CA LEU A 6 10.89 10.26 9.12
C LEU A 6 11.12 9.68 7.70
N GLY A 7 11.02 8.35 7.58
CA GLY A 7 11.39 7.60 6.37
C GLY A 7 12.91 7.47 6.21
N ASN A 8 13.34 6.98 5.04
CA ASN A 8 14.76 6.78 4.75
C ASN A 8 15.51 8.11 4.60
N LYS A 9 16.85 8.10 4.72
CA LYS A 9 17.68 9.29 4.50
C LYS A 9 17.52 9.83 3.07
N ARG A 10 17.72 11.13 2.87
CA ARG A 10 17.75 11.76 1.53
C ARG A 10 19.16 11.67 0.93
N PRO A 11 19.32 11.69 -0.41
CA PRO A 11 18.28 11.73 -1.45
C PRO A 11 17.58 10.36 -1.65
N ARG A 12 16.25 10.38 -1.81
CA ARG A 12 15.39 9.17 -1.80
C ARG A 12 14.27 9.17 -2.86
N LEU A 13 14.34 10.12 -3.79
CA LEU A 13 13.43 10.28 -4.93
C LEU A 13 14.23 10.91 -6.06
N GLN A 14 14.18 10.31 -7.25
CA GLN A 14 14.85 10.81 -8.46
C GLN A 14 14.03 10.50 -9.70
N ASP A 15 14.17 11.33 -10.73
CA ASP A 15 13.79 10.95 -12.09
C ASP A 15 14.59 9.73 -12.52
N ALA A 16 13.93 8.81 -13.20
CA ALA A 16 14.50 7.54 -13.64
C ALA A 16 14.02 7.20 -15.06
N SER A 17 14.70 6.27 -15.72
CA SER A 17 14.26 5.76 -17.02
C SER A 17 14.41 4.26 -17.09
N LEU A 18 13.38 3.58 -17.60
CA LEU A 18 13.39 2.14 -17.84
C LEU A 18 12.86 1.88 -19.26
N ALA A 19 13.63 1.13 -20.05
CA ALA A 19 13.27 0.79 -21.43
C ALA A 19 12.89 2.00 -22.32
N GLY A 20 13.51 3.17 -22.09
CA GLY A 20 13.25 4.40 -22.85
C GLY A 20 12.09 5.25 -22.30
N GLU A 21 11.32 4.72 -21.35
CA GLU A 21 10.22 5.46 -20.71
C GLU A 21 10.70 6.21 -19.48
N LYS A 22 10.11 7.39 -19.23
CA LYS A 22 10.37 8.18 -18.02
C LYS A 22 9.59 7.64 -16.83
N GLY A 23 10.20 7.66 -15.66
CA GLY A 23 9.57 7.26 -14.41
C GLY A 23 10.20 7.94 -13.20
N LEU A 24 9.78 7.52 -12.01
CA LEU A 24 10.34 7.96 -10.75
C LEU A 24 10.89 6.75 -10.00
N LEU A 25 12.11 6.86 -9.47
CA LEU A 25 12.64 5.91 -8.50
C LEU A 25 12.53 6.49 -7.10
N ASN A 26 11.92 5.76 -6.17
CA ASN A 26 11.73 6.22 -4.80
C ASN A 26 12.10 5.16 -3.75
N SER A 27 12.63 5.61 -2.62
CA SER A 27 12.90 4.79 -1.44
C SER A 27 12.44 5.53 -0.18
N MET A 28 11.16 5.90 -0.12
CA MET A 28 10.67 6.83 0.91
C MET A 28 10.70 6.25 2.32
N GLY A 29 10.37 4.97 2.50
CA GLY A 29 10.33 4.31 3.81
C GLY A 29 9.13 4.69 4.69
N LEU A 30 7.99 4.98 4.05
CA LEU A 30 6.71 5.37 4.68
C LEU A 30 6.84 6.50 5.73
N PRO A 31 7.33 7.69 5.36
CA PRO A 31 7.30 8.83 6.28
C PRO A 31 5.86 9.23 6.60
N GLY A 32 5.57 9.54 7.86
CA GLY A 32 4.23 9.91 8.31
C GLY A 32 4.22 10.38 9.76
N LYS A 33 3.21 11.18 10.12
CA LYS A 33 3.08 11.85 11.44
C LYS A 33 2.71 10.90 12.60
N GLY A 34 2.51 9.61 12.32
CA GLY A 34 2.00 8.63 13.28
C GLY A 34 0.47 8.61 13.37
N LEU A 35 -0.06 7.57 14.00
CA LEU A 35 -1.50 7.25 14.02
C LEU A 35 -2.32 8.32 14.75
N GLU A 36 -1.86 8.76 15.93
CA GLU A 36 -2.56 9.74 16.76
C GLU A 36 -2.73 11.08 16.03
N SER A 37 -1.61 11.64 15.54
CA SER A 37 -1.63 12.92 14.82
C SER A 37 -2.44 12.83 13.52
N PHE A 38 -2.33 11.73 12.79
CA PHE A 38 -3.10 11.53 11.56
C PHE A 38 -4.60 11.43 11.85
N SER A 39 -5.00 10.72 12.91
CA SER A 39 -6.41 10.49 13.25
C SER A 39 -7.10 11.77 13.72
N ALA A 40 -6.39 12.64 14.44
CA ALA A 40 -6.89 13.97 14.78
C ALA A 40 -7.08 14.83 13.51
N GLU A 41 -6.13 14.80 12.57
CA GLU A 41 -6.18 15.61 11.35
C GLU A 41 -7.24 15.10 10.34
N ILE A 42 -7.35 13.78 10.16
CA ILE A 42 -8.26 13.20 9.18
C ILE A 42 -9.72 13.55 9.46
N ALA A 43 -10.09 13.69 10.74
CA ALA A 43 -11.45 14.07 11.13
C ALA A 43 -11.90 15.37 10.45
N ASP A 44 -11.01 16.36 10.36
CA ASP A 44 -11.36 17.74 9.98
C ASP A 44 -10.81 18.15 8.60
N LEU A 45 -10.46 17.18 7.77
CA LEU A 45 -10.01 17.45 6.40
C LEU A 45 -11.09 18.16 5.59
N SER A 46 -10.73 19.26 4.94
CA SER A 46 -11.59 19.96 3.99
C SER A 46 -11.98 19.09 2.78
N LEU A 47 -11.26 17.99 2.55
CA LEU A 47 -11.58 17.00 1.51
C LEU A 47 -12.97 16.37 1.70
N TRP A 48 -13.49 16.30 2.92
CA TRP A 48 -14.85 15.77 3.17
C TRP A 48 -15.95 16.63 2.56
N ASN A 49 -15.70 17.93 2.33
CA ASN A 49 -16.68 18.86 1.77
C ASN A 49 -17.00 18.59 0.29
N PHE A 50 -16.21 17.76 -0.39
CA PHE A 50 -16.43 17.40 -1.79
C PHE A 50 -17.41 16.24 -1.97
N ASP A 51 -17.88 15.61 -0.89
CA ASP A 51 -18.82 14.48 -0.90
C ASP A 51 -18.38 13.34 -1.84
N ARG A 52 -17.07 13.04 -1.82
CA ARG A 52 -16.45 11.94 -2.57
C ARG A 52 -15.91 10.89 -1.60
N PRO A 53 -15.96 9.59 -1.94
CA PRO A 53 -15.32 8.56 -1.14
C PRO A 53 -13.81 8.83 -1.00
N LEU A 54 -13.30 8.86 0.23
CA LEU A 54 -11.86 8.97 0.50
C LEU A 54 -11.26 7.61 0.86
N GLY A 55 -10.11 7.28 0.28
CA GLY A 55 -9.34 6.09 0.64
C GLY A 55 -8.32 6.39 1.73
N VAL A 56 -8.37 5.66 2.84
CA VAL A 56 -7.43 5.78 3.96
C VAL A 56 -6.41 4.66 3.87
N SER A 57 -5.22 4.98 3.36
CA SER A 57 -4.14 4.01 3.21
C SER A 57 -3.47 3.72 4.56
N VAL A 58 -3.48 2.46 4.97
CA VAL A 58 -2.90 1.97 6.21
C VAL A 58 -1.73 1.06 5.88
N GLY A 59 -0.59 1.31 6.52
CA GLY A 59 0.58 0.43 6.51
C GLY A 59 0.96 0.02 7.93
N GLY A 60 1.46 -1.20 8.06
CA GLY A 60 1.87 -1.85 9.30
C GLY A 60 2.84 -2.99 9.03
N ASP A 61 3.53 -3.43 10.07
CA ASP A 61 4.49 -4.55 10.01
C ASP A 61 3.87 -5.86 10.51
N THR A 62 2.78 -5.79 11.27
CA THR A 62 2.08 -6.96 11.84
C THR A 62 0.57 -6.80 11.72
N ILE A 63 -0.18 -7.90 11.73
CA ILE A 63 -1.66 -7.90 11.75
C ILE A 63 -2.18 -6.96 12.85
N PHE A 64 -1.61 -7.05 14.05
CA PHE A 64 -1.98 -6.21 15.18
C PHE A 64 -1.88 -4.71 14.86
N GLU A 65 -0.80 -4.27 14.21
CA GLU A 65 -0.63 -2.85 13.86
C GLU A 65 -1.65 -2.35 12.84
N TYR A 66 -2.04 -3.19 11.87
CA TYR A 66 -3.11 -2.85 10.92
C TYR A 66 -4.45 -2.71 11.63
N VAL A 67 -4.81 -3.71 12.46
CA VAL A 67 -6.06 -3.72 13.21
C VAL A 67 -6.14 -2.56 14.19
N GLU A 68 -5.06 -2.27 14.92
CA GLU A 68 -4.96 -1.11 15.82
C GLU A 68 -5.17 0.21 15.05
N SER A 69 -4.46 0.38 13.92
CA SER A 69 -4.57 1.59 13.11
C SER A 69 -5.98 1.82 12.58
N VAL A 70 -6.58 0.77 12.00
CA VAL A 70 -7.94 0.84 11.45
C VAL A 70 -8.97 1.10 12.56
N THR A 71 -8.89 0.38 13.67
CA THR A 71 -9.84 0.53 14.79
C THR A 71 -9.77 1.93 15.41
N HIS A 72 -8.57 2.49 15.54
CA HIS A 72 -8.38 3.84 16.07
C HIS A 72 -8.98 4.91 15.13
N ILE A 73 -8.76 4.78 13.81
CA ILE A 73 -9.33 5.71 12.82
C ILE A 73 -10.86 5.55 12.77
N GLU A 74 -11.39 4.33 12.79
CA GLU A 74 -12.84 4.07 12.88
C GLU A 74 -13.44 4.74 14.11
N GLY A 75 -12.80 4.60 15.28
CA GLY A 75 -13.25 5.24 16.52
C GLY A 75 -13.36 6.76 16.42
N THR A 76 -12.49 7.38 15.62
CA THR A 76 -12.45 8.82 15.37
C THR A 76 -13.51 9.26 14.36
N LEU A 77 -13.74 8.48 13.31
CA LEU A 77 -14.64 8.84 12.21
C LEU A 77 -16.09 8.35 12.39
N LYS A 78 -16.38 7.45 13.34
CA LYS A 78 -17.68 6.77 13.51
C LYS A 78 -18.92 7.68 13.56
N ASN A 79 -18.78 8.91 14.07
CA ASN A 79 -19.89 9.85 14.23
C ASN A 79 -20.03 10.83 13.04
N LYS A 80 -19.16 10.71 12.02
CA LYS A 80 -19.20 11.59 10.85
C LYS A 80 -19.97 10.90 9.73
N SER A 81 -20.91 11.62 9.12
CA SER A 81 -21.63 11.17 7.93
C SER A 81 -20.77 11.37 6.68
N ILE A 82 -19.70 10.59 6.55
CA ILE A 82 -18.70 10.67 5.47
C ILE A 82 -18.50 9.32 4.81
N SER A 83 -18.21 9.33 3.51
CA SER A 83 -17.94 8.14 2.72
C SER A 83 -16.44 7.88 2.62
N TYR A 84 -15.99 6.71 3.05
CA TYR A 84 -14.58 6.31 2.99
C TYR A 84 -14.40 4.80 3.00
N PHE A 85 -13.21 4.36 2.61
CA PHE A 85 -12.75 2.97 2.64
C PHE A 85 -11.31 2.90 3.13
N TYR A 86 -10.87 1.72 3.54
CA TYR A 86 -9.46 1.50 3.91
C TYR A 86 -8.69 0.88 2.75
N GLU A 87 -7.48 1.34 2.51
CA GLU A 87 -6.53 0.64 1.64
C GLU A 87 -5.44 0.01 2.52
N LEU A 88 -5.33 -1.32 2.50
CA LEU A 88 -4.24 -2.02 3.16
C LEU A 88 -3.03 -2.04 2.21
N ASN A 89 -2.02 -1.24 2.53
CA ASN A 89 -0.76 -1.22 1.81
C ASN A 89 0.13 -2.37 2.27
N VAL A 90 -0.19 -3.57 1.81
CA VAL A 90 0.50 -4.81 2.18
C VAL A 90 1.72 -5.10 1.30
N SER A 91 2.16 -4.16 0.47
CA SER A 91 3.18 -4.38 -0.57
C SER A 91 4.53 -3.70 -0.32
N CYS A 92 4.65 -2.89 0.73
CA CYS A 92 5.91 -2.20 1.05
C CYS A 92 6.73 -3.03 2.05
N PRO A 93 7.96 -3.47 1.71
CA PRO A 93 8.82 -4.23 2.61
C PRO A 93 9.30 -3.33 3.75
N ASN A 94 8.60 -3.41 4.88
CA ASN A 94 8.92 -2.64 6.08
C ASN A 94 9.44 -3.54 7.23
N THR A 95 9.44 -4.87 7.07
CA THR A 95 9.94 -5.79 8.09
C THR A 95 11.45 -5.93 8.05
N LYS A 96 12.05 -6.33 9.18
CA LYS A 96 13.49 -6.64 9.30
C LYS A 96 13.96 -7.72 8.34
N ASN A 97 13.05 -8.57 7.86
CA ASN A 97 13.34 -9.67 6.94
C ASN A 97 13.05 -9.31 5.47
N GLY A 98 12.61 -8.08 5.20
CA GLY A 98 12.27 -7.62 3.85
C GLY A 98 10.96 -8.17 3.28
N GLN A 99 10.21 -8.94 4.06
CA GLN A 99 8.91 -9.49 3.67
C GLN A 99 7.75 -8.59 4.12
N THR A 100 6.60 -8.75 3.49
CA THR A 100 5.35 -8.05 3.80
C THR A 100 4.24 -9.04 4.12
N ILE A 101 3.15 -8.58 4.75
CA ILE A 101 1.93 -9.40 4.91
C ILE A 101 1.39 -9.83 3.53
N GLY A 102 1.60 -9.04 2.47
CA GLY A 102 1.18 -9.39 1.13
C GLY A 102 1.99 -10.51 0.48
N ASP A 103 3.15 -10.87 1.04
CA ASP A 103 3.98 -11.96 0.52
C ASP A 103 3.49 -13.35 1.00
N ASP A 104 2.68 -13.39 2.07
CA ASP A 104 2.07 -14.61 2.61
C ASP A 104 0.53 -14.50 2.56
N PRO A 105 -0.12 -15.15 1.58
CA PRO A 105 -1.57 -15.15 1.45
C PRO A 105 -2.32 -15.59 2.72
N LEU A 106 -1.77 -16.50 3.53
CA LEU A 106 -2.41 -16.93 4.77
C LEU A 106 -2.42 -15.82 5.83
N GLU A 107 -1.37 -15.02 5.92
CA GLU A 107 -1.33 -13.85 6.81
C GLU A 107 -2.28 -12.74 6.32
N LEU A 108 -2.40 -12.55 5.01
CA LEU A 108 -3.39 -11.65 4.43
C LEU A 108 -4.83 -12.09 4.76
N GLU A 109 -5.15 -13.37 4.60
CA GLU A 109 -6.47 -13.92 4.92
C GLU A 109 -6.81 -13.69 6.41
N LYS A 110 -5.87 -13.99 7.32
CA LYS A 110 -6.04 -13.73 8.76
C LYS A 110 -6.31 -12.25 9.03
N LEU A 111 -5.53 -11.35 8.41
CA LEU A 111 -5.71 -9.90 8.57
C LEU A 111 -7.11 -9.47 8.10
N LEU A 112 -7.53 -9.90 6.91
CA LEU A 112 -8.83 -9.53 6.37
C LEU A 112 -9.99 -10.06 7.23
N ASN A 113 -9.91 -11.31 7.70
CA ASN A 113 -10.91 -11.89 8.59
C ASN A 113 -11.00 -11.16 9.95
N GLU A 114 -9.85 -10.79 10.53
CA GLU A 114 -9.81 -10.01 11.78
C GLU A 114 -10.45 -8.63 11.61
N LEU A 115 -10.11 -7.91 10.52
CA LEU A 115 -10.73 -6.62 10.23
C LEU A 115 -12.24 -6.75 9.97
N ARG A 116 -12.67 -7.78 9.23
CA ARG A 116 -14.08 -8.01 8.89
C ARG A 116 -14.95 -8.37 10.08
N SER A 117 -14.35 -8.95 11.12
CA SER A 117 -15.02 -9.21 12.39
C SER A 117 -15.33 -7.93 13.16
N ASN A 118 -14.55 -6.87 12.94
CA ASN A 118 -14.59 -5.63 13.73
C ASN A 118 -15.13 -4.40 12.97
N MET A 119 -15.17 -4.41 11.63
CA MET A 119 -15.62 -3.28 10.82
C MET A 119 -16.35 -3.68 9.53
N ARG A 120 -17.17 -2.75 9.01
CA ARG A 120 -18.01 -2.92 7.81
C ARG A 120 -17.68 -1.97 6.66
N LYS A 121 -16.60 -1.18 6.76
CA LYS A 121 -16.15 -0.35 5.63
C LYS A 121 -15.53 -1.22 4.52
N PRO A 122 -15.64 -0.80 3.24
CA PRO A 122 -14.93 -1.46 2.16
C PRO A 122 -13.42 -1.47 2.41
N ILE A 123 -12.74 -2.52 1.94
CA ILE A 123 -11.28 -2.65 2.03
C ILE A 123 -10.72 -2.82 0.62
N SER A 124 -9.74 -2.00 0.28
CA SER A 124 -8.85 -2.19 -0.87
C SER A 124 -7.58 -2.91 -0.39
N VAL A 125 -7.14 -3.96 -1.08
CA VAL A 125 -5.84 -4.59 -0.84
C VAL A 125 -4.88 -4.15 -1.93
N LYS A 126 -3.80 -3.43 -1.57
CA LYS A 126 -2.82 -2.93 -2.53
C LYS A 126 -1.62 -3.87 -2.67
N VAL A 127 -1.54 -4.52 -3.83
CA VAL A 127 -0.65 -5.66 -4.07
C VAL A 127 0.61 -5.25 -4.84
N SER A 128 1.74 -5.89 -4.53
CA SER A 128 3.02 -5.62 -5.20
C SER A 128 3.05 -6.27 -6.59
N PRO A 129 3.56 -5.58 -7.63
CA PRO A 129 3.77 -6.18 -8.93
C PRO A 129 4.93 -7.19 -8.96
N ASP A 130 5.73 -7.27 -7.89
CA ASP A 130 6.87 -8.17 -7.75
C ASP A 130 6.47 -9.58 -7.27
N LEU A 131 5.21 -9.80 -6.86
CA LEU A 131 4.72 -11.13 -6.50
C LEU A 131 4.58 -12.03 -7.73
N SER A 132 4.71 -13.35 -7.54
CA SER A 132 4.47 -14.33 -8.60
C SER A 132 2.98 -14.42 -8.93
N ASN A 133 2.65 -14.88 -10.14
CA ASN A 133 1.26 -15.01 -10.56
C ASN A 133 0.49 -16.02 -9.69
N GLU A 134 1.15 -17.07 -9.20
CA GLU A 134 0.56 -18.03 -8.28
C GLU A 134 0.14 -17.37 -6.97
N THR A 135 1.00 -16.53 -6.37
CA THR A 135 0.67 -15.77 -5.17
C THR A 135 -0.45 -14.76 -5.44
N LEU A 136 -0.43 -14.07 -6.59
CA LEU A 136 -1.51 -13.15 -6.96
C LEU A 136 -2.86 -13.86 -7.10
N MET A 137 -2.91 -15.05 -7.70
CA MET A 137 -4.15 -15.83 -7.81
C MET A 137 -4.69 -16.23 -6.44
N GLN A 138 -3.82 -16.66 -5.51
CA GLN A 138 -4.23 -16.96 -4.13
C GLN A 138 -4.80 -15.73 -3.42
N ILE A 139 -4.18 -14.56 -3.60
CA ILE A 139 -4.71 -13.28 -3.08
C ILE A 139 -6.08 -12.97 -3.69
N GLY A 140 -6.26 -13.20 -5.00
CA GLY A 140 -7.53 -13.06 -5.70
C GLY A 140 -8.63 -13.92 -5.09
N GLU A 141 -8.36 -15.22 -4.91
CA GLU A 141 -9.28 -16.18 -4.30
C GLU A 141 -9.69 -15.75 -2.89
N ILE A 142 -8.72 -15.40 -2.03
CA ILE A 142 -8.98 -14.92 -0.66
C ILE A 142 -9.86 -13.67 -0.68
N CYS A 143 -9.53 -12.67 -1.51
CA CYS A 143 -10.29 -11.43 -1.57
C CYS A 143 -11.73 -11.66 -2.05
N SER A 144 -11.95 -12.55 -3.02
CA SER A 144 -13.29 -12.90 -3.51
C SER A 144 -14.17 -13.57 -2.44
N GLY A 145 -13.56 -14.32 -1.53
CA GLY A 145 -14.25 -14.97 -0.42
C GLY A 145 -14.69 -14.04 0.71
N ILE A 146 -14.22 -12.78 0.71
CA ILE A 146 -14.42 -11.84 1.82
C ILE A 146 -15.25 -10.63 1.36
N ASN A 147 -16.41 -10.44 2.01
CA ASN A 147 -17.35 -9.37 1.70
C ASN A 147 -16.69 -7.98 1.62
N GLN A 148 -17.05 -7.19 0.60
CA GLN A 148 -16.63 -5.79 0.41
C GLN A 148 -15.10 -5.58 0.36
N VAL A 149 -14.35 -6.59 -0.04
CA VAL A 149 -12.93 -6.46 -0.37
C VAL A 149 -12.79 -6.25 -1.88
N PHE A 150 -11.89 -5.37 -2.29
CA PHE A 150 -11.47 -5.22 -3.68
C PHE A 150 -9.96 -5.07 -3.74
N ILE A 151 -9.38 -5.24 -4.93
CA ILE A 151 -7.93 -5.27 -5.12
C ILE A 151 -7.49 -4.00 -5.85
N ASN A 152 -6.48 -3.33 -5.30
CA ASN A 152 -5.68 -2.36 -6.03
C ASN A 152 -4.47 -3.09 -6.63
N ALA A 153 -4.58 -3.43 -7.90
CA ALA A 153 -3.59 -4.18 -8.65
C ALA A 153 -2.39 -3.29 -9.00
N GLY A 154 -1.43 -3.22 -8.08
CA GLY A 154 -0.13 -2.61 -8.34
C GLY A 154 0.37 -1.69 -7.24
N ASN A 155 1.68 -1.58 -7.26
CA ASN A 155 2.47 -0.61 -6.54
C ASN A 155 3.70 -0.31 -7.42
N THR A 156 4.71 0.36 -6.89
CA THR A 156 6.00 0.50 -7.58
C THR A 156 6.72 -0.84 -7.68
N GLN A 157 7.51 -1.04 -8.72
CA GLN A 157 8.32 -2.25 -8.91
C GLN A 157 9.75 -2.03 -8.42
N TYR A 158 10.35 -2.96 -7.68
CA TYR A 158 11.75 -2.81 -7.27
C TYR A 158 12.69 -2.77 -8.48
N LYS A 159 13.57 -1.77 -8.52
CA LYS A 159 14.69 -1.68 -9.47
C LYS A 159 15.94 -1.19 -8.75
N LYS A 160 17.11 -1.68 -9.15
CA LYS A 160 18.37 -1.05 -8.74
C LYS A 160 18.48 0.31 -9.41
N SER A 161 19.06 1.27 -8.70
CA SER A 161 19.25 2.64 -9.19
C SER A 161 19.98 2.68 -10.54
N ILE A 162 21.03 1.87 -10.67
CA ILE A 162 21.83 1.76 -11.90
C ILE A 162 21.03 1.26 -13.10
N ASP A 163 20.09 0.34 -12.89
CA ASP A 163 19.28 -0.26 -13.95
C ASP A 163 18.27 0.73 -14.53
N VAL A 164 18.03 1.84 -13.83
CA VAL A 164 17.08 2.88 -14.24
C VAL A 164 17.73 4.25 -14.43
N GLY A 165 19.04 4.27 -14.69
CA GLY A 165 19.79 5.49 -15.04
C GLY A 165 20.05 6.44 -13.86
N VAL A 166 19.83 6.00 -12.62
CA VAL A 166 20.05 6.81 -11.42
C VAL A 166 21.44 6.53 -10.85
N LYS A 167 22.26 7.58 -10.72
CA LYS A 167 23.61 7.48 -10.13
C LYS A 167 23.52 7.33 -8.61
N ALA A 168 24.33 6.44 -8.03
CA ALA A 168 24.36 6.19 -6.59
C ALA A 168 24.57 7.47 -5.73
N LYS A 169 25.33 8.46 -6.20
CA LYS A 169 25.50 9.74 -5.48
C LYS A 169 24.21 10.57 -5.36
N ASN A 170 23.22 10.31 -6.21
CA ASN A 170 21.94 11.02 -6.25
C ASN A 170 20.80 10.22 -5.59
N PHE A 171 21.07 9.01 -5.09
CA PHE A 171 20.05 8.16 -4.49
C PHE A 171 20.69 7.23 -3.44
N ILE A 172 20.30 7.38 -2.17
CA ILE A 172 21.06 6.81 -1.05
C ILE A 172 21.01 5.28 -0.97
N MET A 173 19.91 4.68 -1.42
CA MET A 173 19.71 3.23 -1.39
C MET A 173 20.25 2.61 -2.68
N GLU A 174 20.57 1.32 -2.67
CA GLU A 174 21.01 0.62 -3.89
C GLU A 174 19.91 0.59 -4.97
N GLY A 175 18.66 0.60 -4.54
CA GLY A 175 17.47 0.58 -5.37
C GLY A 175 16.23 1.02 -4.60
N GLY A 176 15.10 0.99 -5.28
CA GLY A 176 13.83 1.41 -4.72
C GLY A 176 12.67 1.06 -5.64
N GLY A 177 11.49 1.57 -5.31
CA GLY A 177 10.30 1.43 -6.13
C GLY A 177 10.37 2.35 -7.34
N PHE A 178 10.44 1.78 -8.53
CA PHE A 178 10.23 2.46 -9.79
C PHE A 178 8.72 2.60 -10.07
N SER A 179 8.28 3.76 -10.53
CA SER A 179 6.94 4.01 -11.07
C SER A 179 7.03 4.66 -12.44
N GLY A 180 6.03 4.44 -13.30
CA GLY A 180 5.96 5.06 -14.62
C GLY A 180 5.34 4.13 -15.68
N PRO A 181 5.26 4.58 -16.94
CA PRO A 181 4.64 3.84 -18.04
C PRO A 181 5.24 2.46 -18.29
N ALA A 182 6.53 2.26 -17.98
CA ALA A 182 7.19 0.96 -18.14
C ALA A 182 6.61 -0.17 -17.26
N LEU A 183 5.73 0.15 -16.29
CA LEU A 183 5.02 -0.86 -15.49
C LEU A 183 3.68 -1.29 -16.10
N PHE A 184 3.22 -0.62 -17.16
CA PHE A 184 1.88 -0.83 -17.72
C PHE A 184 1.57 -2.29 -18.02
N ASP A 185 2.47 -2.99 -18.72
CA ASP A 185 2.24 -4.39 -19.11
C ASP A 185 2.07 -5.31 -17.91
N ARG A 186 2.92 -5.16 -16.89
CA ARG A 186 2.81 -5.95 -15.66
C ARG A 186 1.53 -5.62 -14.90
N THR A 187 1.18 -4.34 -14.77
CA THR A 187 -0.06 -3.93 -14.11
C THR A 187 -1.30 -4.46 -14.86
N LEU A 188 -1.30 -4.41 -16.20
CA LEU A 188 -2.40 -4.93 -17.00
C LEU A 188 -2.53 -6.45 -16.88
N GLU A 189 -1.42 -7.18 -16.83
CA GLU A 189 -1.40 -8.62 -16.56
C GLU A 189 -2.04 -8.94 -15.20
N MET A 190 -1.65 -8.22 -14.15
CA MET A 190 -2.24 -8.38 -12.81
C MET A 190 -3.75 -8.12 -12.83
N VAL A 191 -4.20 -7.05 -13.49
CA VAL A 191 -5.64 -6.74 -13.61
C VAL A 191 -6.40 -7.86 -14.30
N LYS A 192 -5.83 -8.44 -15.37
CA LYS A 192 -6.42 -9.60 -16.06
C LYS A 192 -6.50 -10.83 -15.15
N LEU A 193 -5.43 -11.15 -14.43
CA LEU A 193 -5.40 -12.25 -13.47
C LEU A 193 -6.48 -12.07 -12.38
N PHE A 194 -6.58 -10.87 -11.80
CA PHE A 194 -7.57 -10.60 -10.76
C PHE A 194 -9.01 -10.55 -11.27
N SER A 195 -9.24 -10.33 -12.57
CA SER A 195 -10.60 -10.31 -13.13
C SER A 195 -11.30 -11.67 -13.16
N GLU A 196 -10.59 -12.75 -12.82
CA GLU A 196 -11.14 -14.10 -12.68
C GLU A 196 -11.83 -14.34 -11.32
N PHE A 197 -11.72 -13.38 -10.39
CA PHE A 197 -12.20 -13.45 -8.99
C PHE A 197 -13.18 -12.32 -8.67
#